data_AF-X0ZSD8-F1
#
_entry.id   AF-X0ZSD8-F1
#
_cell.length_a   1.000
_cell.length_b   1.000
_cell.length_c   1.000
_cell.angle_alpha   90.00
_cell.angle_beta   90.00
_cell.angle_gamma   90.00
#
_symmetry.space_group_name_H-M   'P 1'
#
loop_
_entity.id
_entity.type
_entity.pdbx_description
1 polymer ?
#
loop_
_entity_poly.entity_id
_entity_poly.type
_entity_poly.pdbx_seq_one_letter_code
_entity_poly.pdbx_strand_id
1 'polypeptide(L)'
;MIPFHILKLALRYLKTKWVVYISVAAVAVSVGSIIFVMSVQDWLIETNRRSIRGILSDLTVRTDDFKGFADYRRLRRDILAVPGVLHCTPTLEIKAVAGHTLPNGVVIQTPCTVVGIEIRELVEV
;
A
#
# COMPACT_ATOMS: atom_id res chain seq x y z
N MET A 1 -35.39 -38.43 3.64
CA MET A 1 -35.94 -38.03 2.33
C MET A 1 -36.66 -36.70 2.51
N ILE A 2 -36.01 -35.57 2.19
CA ILE A 2 -36.60 -34.23 2.40
C ILE A 2 -37.77 -34.07 1.41
N PRO A 3 -38.97 -33.67 1.85
CA PRO A 3 -40.13 -33.74 0.99
C PRO A 3 -40.18 -32.57 0.00
N PHE A 4 -40.14 -32.88 -1.30
CA PHE A 4 -40.07 -31.92 -2.43
C PHE A 4 -41.23 -30.88 -2.44
N HIS A 5 -42.35 -31.22 -1.80
CA HIS A 5 -43.51 -30.35 -1.69
C HIS A 5 -43.29 -29.14 -0.77
N ILE A 6 -42.52 -29.30 0.31
CA ILE A 6 -42.25 -28.21 1.26
C ILE A 6 -41.45 -27.09 0.60
N LEU A 7 -40.49 -27.45 -0.27
CA LEU A 7 -39.71 -26.48 -1.04
C LEU A 7 -40.58 -25.67 -2.01
N LYS A 8 -41.51 -26.33 -2.73
CA LYS A 8 -42.46 -25.65 -3.63
C LYS A 8 -43.38 -24.70 -2.86
N LEU A 9 -43.86 -25.10 -1.68
CA LEU A 9 -44.67 -24.26 -0.80
C LEU A 9 -43.87 -23.06 -0.27
N ALA A 10 -42.62 -23.27 0.16
CA ALA A 10 -41.74 -22.20 0.64
C ALA A 10 -41.43 -21.18 -0.46
N LEU A 11 -41.09 -21.63 -1.68
CA LEU A 11 -40.81 -20.73 -2.80
C LEU A 11 -42.05 -19.92 -3.22
N ARG A 12 -43.24 -20.55 -3.18
CA ARG A 12 -44.51 -19.88 -3.45
C ARG A 12 -44.83 -18.84 -2.38
N TYR A 13 -44.66 -19.17 -1.10
CA TYR A 13 -44.85 -18.23 0.00
C TYR A 13 -43.88 -17.04 -0.05
N LEU A 14 -42.62 -17.29 -0.42
CA LEU A 14 -41.60 -16.25 -0.59
C LEU A 14 -42.01 -15.22 -1.65
N LYS A 15 -42.58 -15.68 -2.77
CA LYS A 15 -42.97 -14.80 -3.88
C LYS A 15 -44.25 -13.99 -3.63
N THR A 16 -45.17 -14.49 -2.81
CA THR A 16 -46.49 -13.89 -2.63
C THR A 16 -46.52 -12.71 -1.64
N LYS A 17 -45.60 -12.66 -0.66
CA LYS A 17 -45.62 -11.63 0.40
C LYS A 17 -44.53 -10.57 0.19
N TRP A 18 -44.94 -9.30 -0.01
CA TRP A 18 -44.01 -8.16 -0.17
C TRP A 18 -43.06 -7.97 1.03
N VAL A 19 -43.52 -8.22 2.26
CA VAL A 19 -42.70 -8.10 3.49
C VAL A 19 -41.48 -9.04 3.44
N VAL A 20 -41.61 -10.19 2.78
CA VAL A 20 -40.53 -11.18 2.70
C VAL A 20 -39.36 -10.66 1.84
N TYR A 21 -39.63 -9.85 0.82
CA TYR A 21 -38.58 -9.22 0.02
C TYR A 21 -37.75 -8.23 0.84
N ILE A 22 -38.37 -7.51 1.77
CA ILE A 22 -37.66 -6.58 2.67
C ILE A 22 -36.68 -7.36 3.57
N SER A 23 -37.11 -8.50 4.11
CA SER A 23 -36.23 -9.36 4.93
C SER A 23 -35.06 -9.94 4.12
N VAL A 24 -35.30 -10.39 2.89
CA VAL A 24 -34.23 -10.90 2.00
C VAL A 24 -33.25 -9.79 1.65
N ALA A 25 -33.72 -8.59 1.35
CA ALA A 25 -32.87 -7.43 1.05
C ALA A 25 -32.00 -7.04 2.27
N ALA A 26 -32.56 -7.05 3.47
CA ALA A 26 -31.80 -6.75 4.69
C ALA A 26 -30.64 -7.73 4.91
N VAL A 27 -30.89 -9.03 4.73
CA VAL A 27 -29.84 -10.06 4.83
C VAL A 27 -28.82 -9.90 3.70
N ALA A 28 -29.26 -9.63 2.48
CA ALA A 28 -28.37 -9.43 1.33
C ALA A 28 -27.42 -8.24 1.54
N VAL A 29 -27.92 -7.12 2.07
CA VAL A 29 -27.09 -5.95 2.40
C VAL A 29 -26.12 -6.26 3.54
N SER A 30 -26.56 -6.98 4.58
CA SER A 30 -25.70 -7.34 5.71
C SER A 30 -24.55 -8.25 5.29
N VAL A 31 -24.86 -9.33 4.56
CA VAL A 31 -23.83 -10.25 4.06
C VAL A 31 -22.96 -9.58 2.98
N GLY A 32 -23.57 -8.76 2.12
CA GLY A 32 -22.84 -8.00 1.10
C GLY A 32 -21.84 -7.00 1.71
N SER A 33 -22.22 -6.34 2.80
CA SER A 33 -21.34 -5.39 3.50
C SER A 33 -20.11 -6.09 4.08
N ILE A 34 -20.26 -7.26 4.72
CA ILE A 34 -19.10 -7.97 5.28
C ILE A 34 -18.18 -8.51 4.17
N ILE A 35 -18.74 -9.02 3.07
CA ILE A 35 -17.96 -9.47 1.90
C ILE A 35 -17.19 -8.29 1.28
N PHE A 36 -17.83 -7.13 1.17
CA PHE A 36 -17.19 -5.93 0.63
C PHE A 36 -15.99 -5.51 1.49
N VAL A 37 -16.16 -5.46 2.82
CA VAL A 37 -15.08 -5.09 3.74
C VAL A 37 -13.92 -6.08 3.64
N MET A 38 -14.20 -7.39 3.65
CA MET A 38 -13.16 -8.42 3.49
C MET A 38 -12.39 -8.23 2.18
N SER A 39 -13.09 -7.96 1.08
CA SER A 39 -12.46 -7.72 -0.23
C SER A 39 -11.55 -6.49 -0.23
N VAL A 40 -11.97 -5.41 0.44
CA VAL A 40 -11.16 -4.18 0.56
C VAL A 40 -9.95 -4.40 1.46
N GLN A 41 -10.10 -5.17 2.55
CA GLN A 41 -8.98 -5.53 3.43
C GLN A 41 -7.91 -6.30 2.65
N ASP A 42 -8.30 -7.30 1.87
CA ASP A 42 -7.37 -8.08 1.05
C ASP A 42 -6.66 -7.20 0.01
N TRP A 43 -7.40 -6.31 -0.65
CA TRP A 43 -6.84 -5.37 -1.62
C TRP A 43 -5.81 -4.42 -0.98
N LEU A 44 -6.11 -3.92 0.23
CA LEU A 44 -5.22 -3.03 0.94
C LEU A 44 -3.95 -3.75 1.40
N ILE A 45 -4.08 -4.98 1.88
CA ILE A 45 -2.93 -5.80 2.30
C ILE A 45 -2.02 -6.08 1.11
N GLU A 46 -2.59 -6.49 -0.03
CA GLU A 46 -1.82 -6.79 -1.23
C GLU A 46 -1.15 -5.53 -1.80
N THR A 47 -1.87 -4.40 -1.82
CA THR A 47 -1.31 -3.10 -2.22
C THR A 47 -0.12 -2.73 -1.33
N ASN A 48 -0.28 -2.81 -0.01
CA ASN A 48 0.81 -2.50 0.91
C ASN A 48 1.98 -3.47 0.76
N ARG A 49 1.73 -4.77 0.57
CA ARG A 49 2.81 -5.74 0.33
C ARG A 49 3.61 -5.41 -0.93
N ARG A 50 2.95 -4.97 -2.01
CA ARG A 50 3.63 -4.53 -3.24
C ARG A 50 4.43 -3.25 -3.02
N SER A 51 3.85 -2.25 -2.36
CA SER A 51 4.55 -1.00 -2.04
C SER A 51 5.75 -1.22 -1.11
N ILE A 52 5.60 -2.08 -0.10
CA ILE A 52 6.69 -2.42 0.84
C ILE A 52 7.83 -3.11 0.10
N ARG A 53 7.57 -4.10 -0.77
CA ARG A 53 8.63 -4.77 -1.53
C ARG A 53 9.35 -3.86 -2.52
N GLY A 54 8.72 -2.78 -2.98
CA GLY A 54 9.37 -1.77 -3.82
C GLY A 54 10.18 -0.73 -3.04
N ILE A 55 10.02 -0.62 -1.72
CA ILE A 55 10.60 0.45 -0.89
C ILE A 55 11.55 -0.08 0.20
N LEU A 56 11.36 -1.32 0.67
CA LEU A 56 12.27 -1.93 1.63
C LEU A 56 13.54 -2.37 0.92
N SER A 57 14.58 -1.54 1.03
CA SER A 57 15.95 -2.06 0.95
C SER A 57 16.10 -3.16 2.01
N ASP A 58 16.52 -4.37 1.60
CA ASP A 58 16.78 -5.47 2.53
C ASP A 58 17.85 -5.10 3.57
N LEU A 59 18.79 -4.22 3.18
CA LEU A 59 19.83 -3.69 4.04
C LEU A 59 20.10 -2.21 3.72
N THR A 60 19.98 -1.33 4.71
CA THR A 60 20.37 0.09 4.59
C THR A 60 21.65 0.34 5.38
N VAL A 61 22.70 0.81 4.70
CA VAL A 61 23.93 1.27 5.35
C VAL A 61 23.85 2.78 5.53
N ARG A 62 23.76 3.25 6.78
CA ARG A 62 23.76 4.68 7.13
C ARG A 62 25.04 5.04 7.87
N THR A 63 25.50 6.27 7.69
CA THR A 63 26.53 6.87 8.53
C THR A 63 25.86 7.74 9.59
N ASP A 64 26.39 7.76 10.80
CA ASP A 64 25.91 8.63 11.89
C ASP A 64 26.30 10.10 11.67
N ASP A 65 27.21 10.36 10.72
CA ASP A 65 27.68 11.71 10.41
C ASP A 65 26.83 12.40 9.34
N PHE A 66 26.50 13.67 9.58
CA PHE A 66 25.81 14.55 8.62
C PHE A 66 26.59 14.81 7.31
N LYS A 67 27.86 14.40 7.23
CA LYS A 67 28.73 14.58 6.06
C LYS A 67 28.56 13.49 4.99
N GLY A 68 27.86 12.40 5.31
CA GLY A 68 27.69 11.28 4.37
C GLY A 68 28.99 10.47 4.18
N PHE A 69 29.01 9.61 3.15
CA PHE A 69 30.20 8.82 2.80
C PHE A 69 31.13 9.60 1.86
N ALA A 70 32.39 9.78 2.26
CA ALA A 70 33.37 10.54 1.48
C ALA A 70 33.67 9.92 0.09
N ASP A 71 33.66 8.60 -0.03
CA ASP A 71 33.82 7.88 -1.31
C ASP A 71 32.72 6.80 -1.45
N TYR A 72 31.50 7.26 -1.74
CA TYR A 72 30.35 6.39 -1.95
C TYR A 72 30.57 5.38 -3.10
N ARG A 73 31.40 5.73 -4.11
CA ARG A 73 31.64 4.89 -5.29
C ARG A 73 32.49 3.67 -4.97
N ARG A 74 33.45 3.80 -4.05
CA ARG A 74 34.24 2.66 -3.57
C ARG A 74 33.39 1.75 -2.70
N LEU A 75 32.67 2.31 -1.73
CA LEU A 75 31.77 1.55 -0.87
C LEU A 75 30.72 0.76 -1.67
N ARG A 76 30.14 1.37 -2.70
CA ARG A 76 29.20 0.70 -3.61
C ARG A 76 29.83 -0.51 -4.31
N ARG A 77 31.06 -0.40 -4.80
CA ARG A 77 31.77 -1.51 -5.46
C ARG A 77 32.03 -2.66 -4.49
N ASP A 78 32.44 -2.33 -3.27
CA ASP A 78 32.72 -3.32 -2.24
C ASP A 78 31.44 -4.06 -1.82
N ILE A 79 30.30 -3.36 -1.73
CA ILE A 79 28.99 -3.96 -1.42
C ILE A 79 28.50 -4.86 -2.57
N LEU A 80 28.64 -4.43 -3.82
CA LEU A 80 28.26 -5.25 -4.99
C LEU A 80 29.15 -6.48 -5.19
N ALA A 81 30.35 -6.50 -4.60
CA ALA A 81 31.22 -7.67 -4.62
C ALA A 81 30.78 -8.79 -3.66
N VAL A 82 29.84 -8.51 -2.74
CA VAL A 82 29.34 -9.50 -1.78
C VAL A 82 28.33 -10.44 -2.47
N PRO A 83 28.52 -11.77 -2.37
CA PRO A 83 27.60 -12.72 -2.98
C PRO A 83 26.20 -12.61 -2.35
N GLY A 84 25.18 -12.42 -3.19
CA GLY A 84 23.78 -12.26 -2.78
C GLY A 84 23.24 -10.83 -2.90
N VAL A 85 24.09 -9.84 -3.18
CA VAL A 85 23.65 -8.46 -3.45
C VAL A 85 23.31 -8.31 -4.94
N LEU A 86 22.03 -8.11 -5.25
CA LEU A 86 21.54 -7.91 -6.63
C LEU A 86 21.72 -6.45 -7.10
N HIS A 87 21.33 -5.49 -6.26
CA HIS A 87 21.38 -4.06 -6.58
C HIS A 87 21.75 -3.25 -5.34
N CYS A 88 22.43 -2.11 -5.56
CA CYS A 88 22.79 -1.17 -4.52
C CYS A 88 22.68 0.26 -5.06
N THR A 89 21.69 1.00 -4.55
CA THR A 89 21.39 2.36 -4.97
C THR A 89 21.83 3.36 -3.89
N PRO A 90 22.66 4.36 -4.23
CA PRO A 90 23.04 5.40 -3.30
C PRO A 90 21.86 6.35 -3.06
N THR A 91 21.55 6.57 -1.79
CA THR A 91 20.44 7.45 -1.36
C THR A 91 20.96 8.55 -0.44
N LEU A 92 20.52 9.78 -0.70
CA LEU A 92 20.83 10.95 0.12
C LEU A 92 19.55 11.40 0.84
N GLU A 93 19.53 11.32 2.18
CA GLU A 93 18.39 11.75 2.99
C GLU A 93 18.77 13.02 3.77
N ILE A 94 18.15 14.15 3.46
CA ILE A 94 18.41 15.45 4.11
C ILE A 94 17.11 15.99 4.70
N LYS A 95 17.12 16.38 5.96
CA LYS A 95 16.00 17.12 6.58
C LYS A 95 16.08 18.59 6.19
N ALA A 96 15.04 19.11 5.54
CA ALA A 96 14.97 20.47 5.04
C ALA A 96 13.65 21.14 5.46
N VAL A 97 13.54 22.45 5.20
CA VAL A 97 12.30 23.20 5.37
C VAL A 97 11.95 23.81 4.03
N ALA A 98 10.83 23.38 3.45
CA ALA A 98 10.31 23.95 2.22
C ALA A 98 9.38 25.12 2.57
N GLY A 99 9.71 26.30 2.06
CA GLY A 99 8.84 27.47 2.11
C GLY A 99 7.98 27.52 0.86
N HIS A 100 6.66 27.46 1.01
CA HIS A 100 5.72 27.69 -0.09
C HIS A 100 4.96 28.98 0.14
N THR A 101 5.01 29.88 -0.84
CA THR A 101 4.25 31.14 -0.84
C THR A 101 2.89 30.88 -1.45
N LEU A 102 1.83 31.09 -0.67
CA LEU A 102 0.46 31.00 -1.17
C LEU A 102 0.12 32.24 -2.03
N PRO A 103 -0.91 32.17 -2.90
CA PRO A 103 -1.36 33.30 -3.72
C PRO A 103 -1.75 34.57 -2.94
N ASN A 104 -1.98 34.43 -1.63
CA ASN A 104 -2.29 35.51 -0.69
C ASN A 104 -1.05 36.12 -0.01
N GLY A 105 0.17 35.74 -0.41
CA GLY A 105 1.43 36.29 0.11
C GLY A 105 1.91 35.69 1.44
N VAL A 106 1.17 34.74 2.01
CA VAL A 106 1.59 34.05 3.24
C VAL A 106 2.60 32.95 2.89
N VAL A 107 3.76 32.96 3.57
CA VAL A 107 4.78 31.91 3.44
C VAL A 107 4.56 30.87 4.54
N ILE A 108 4.27 29.63 4.14
CA ILE A 108 4.19 28.50 5.07
C ILE A 108 5.48 27.71 4.99
N GLN A 109 6.15 27.55 6.13
CA GLN A 109 7.33 26.70 6.28
C GLN A 109 6.87 25.31 6.70
N THR A 110 7.08 24.31 5.84
CA THR A 110 6.78 22.92 6.16
C THR A 110 8.11 22.15 6.26
N PRO A 111 8.39 21.50 7.41
CA PRO A 111 9.54 20.60 7.48
C PRO A 111 9.31 19.43 6.52
N CYS A 112 10.27 19.19 5.64
CA CYS A 112 10.23 18.11 4.67
C CYS A 112 11.53 17.29 4.71
N THR A 113 11.45 16.02 4.33
CA THR A 113 12.65 15.20 4.13
C THR A 113 12.89 15.11 2.63
N VAL A 114 14.03 15.61 2.18
CA VAL A 114 14.48 15.55 0.79
C VAL A 114 15.26 14.26 0.61
N VAL A 115 14.78 13.41 -0.29
CA VAL A 115 15.44 12.14 -0.64
C VAL A 115 15.95 12.23 -2.07
N GLY A 116 17.27 12.24 -2.23
CA GLY A 116 17.94 12.15 -3.52
C GLY A 116 18.25 10.69 -3.85
N ILE A 117 17.85 10.22 -5.03
CA ILE A 117 18.08 8.86 -5.53
C ILE A 117 18.70 8.96 -6.91
N GLU A 118 19.69 8.11 -7.21
CA GLU A 118 20.25 8.00 -8.56
C GLU A 118 19.30 7.20 -9.47
N ILE A 119 18.59 7.89 -10.38
CA ILE A 119 17.48 7.33 -11.20
C ILE A 119 17.94 6.29 -12.23
N ARG A 120 19.24 6.18 -12.52
CA ARG A 120 19.78 5.28 -13.55
C ARG A 120 19.53 3.79 -13.28
N GLU A 121 19.24 3.41 -12.05
CA GLU A 121 19.10 2.00 -11.65
C GLU A 121 17.63 1.56 -11.46
N LEU A 122 16.67 2.50 -11.51
CA LEU A 122 15.24 2.21 -11.35
C LEU A 122 14.55 1.70 -12.63
N VAL A 123 15.27 1.66 -13.76
CA VAL A 123 14.70 1.29 -15.08
C VAL A 123 14.91 -0.20 -15.41
N GLU A 124 15.69 -0.93 -14.62
CA GLU A 124 15.99 -2.37 -14.85
C GLU A 124 15.28 -3.34 -13.88
N VAL A 125 14.32 -2.87 -13.07
CA VAL A 125 13.50 -3.71 -12.18
C VAL A 125 12.10 -3.91 -12.75
#